data_AF-R8VSQ2-F1
#
_entry.id   AF-R8VSQ2-F1
#
_cell.length_a   1.000
_cell.length_b   1.000
_cell.length_c   1.000
_cell.angle_alpha   90.00
_cell.angle_beta   90.00
_cell.angle_gamma   90.00
#
_symmetry.space_group_name_H-M   'P 1'
#
loop_
_entity.id
_entity.type
_entity.pdbx_description
1 polymer ?
#
loop_
_entity_poly.entity_id
_entity_poly.type
_entity_poly.pdbx_seq_one_letter_code
_entity_poly.pdbx_strand_id
1 'polypeptide(L)'
;MDHPTYTDDEELDLIRLAEIDKLMSDFEDQVAETVKLEPEVVSISSELPAKVYKSNDKISNSLPDLMGQGPQDLRIEGRDSPYEITTRVTLSWESLQSISKDLQMLTEDQRFSLFDRSVFDAVCSLFYSGTVYFTASTVFKTMTGKGPEAKVTESQKKAVTESIEKCRYCNITVDFSQESTYYPELKNIGGDQAASASFSENLLNLRRMTIVVNGKKVEGWKILSKPMLFAYSLSKKQIMSFSSHLLNSPVSKKEDIIVIQDYLLRRIQQMRRRKQLTKRSDRIILMDTIYKVADIPKEFSLKVRQNKKRRLRDTITEILKYWEEMEFIGGFEFLTQNREIQKILILFPGENAEDFKDPT
;
A
#
# COMPACT_ATOMS: atom_id res chain seq x y z
N MET A 1 -61.95 -26.32 -46.15
CA MET A 1 -60.48 -26.24 -46.29
C MET A 1 -60.16 -24.77 -46.10
N ASP A 2 -59.85 -24.38 -44.88
CA ASP A 2 -59.37 -23.04 -44.56
C ASP A 2 -57.85 -23.03 -44.74
N HIS A 3 -57.36 -22.17 -45.61
CA HIS A 3 -55.94 -21.85 -45.69
C HIS A 3 -55.66 -20.77 -44.62
N PRO A 4 -54.72 -20.98 -43.69
CA PRO A 4 -54.35 -19.94 -42.74
C PRO A 4 -53.57 -18.83 -43.48
N THR A 5 -54.04 -17.60 -43.32
CA THR A 5 -53.35 -16.37 -43.76
C THR A 5 -52.08 -16.21 -42.94
N TYR A 6 -50.94 -16.50 -43.58
CA TYR A 6 -49.60 -16.49 -42.99
C TYR A 6 -48.84 -15.23 -43.46
N THR A 7 -49.39 -14.04 -43.21
CA THR A 7 -48.84 -12.80 -43.77
C THR A 7 -48.49 -11.74 -42.72
N ASP A 8 -49.17 -11.69 -41.58
CA ASP A 8 -48.92 -10.64 -40.57
C ASP A 8 -47.73 -10.93 -39.65
N ASP A 9 -47.49 -12.20 -39.28
CA ASP A 9 -46.39 -12.56 -38.37
C ASP A 9 -45.01 -12.50 -39.07
N GLU A 10 -44.92 -12.87 -40.35
CA GLU A 10 -43.67 -12.78 -41.12
C GLU A 10 -43.27 -11.33 -41.41
N GLU A 11 -44.23 -10.44 -41.70
CA GLU A 11 -43.96 -9.01 -41.84
C GLU A 11 -43.53 -8.37 -40.52
N LEU A 12 -44.14 -8.76 -39.39
CA LEU A 12 -43.73 -8.28 -38.07
C LEU A 12 -42.32 -8.73 -37.69
N ASP A 13 -41.94 -9.97 -38.02
CA ASP A 13 -40.60 -10.49 -37.75
C ASP A 13 -39.54 -9.83 -38.65
N LEU A 14 -39.87 -9.52 -39.90
CA LEU A 14 -39.01 -8.73 -40.80
C LEU A 14 -38.78 -7.31 -40.28
N ILE A 15 -39.81 -6.66 -39.74
CA ILE A 15 -39.70 -5.32 -39.13
C ILE A 15 -38.80 -5.37 -37.90
N ARG A 16 -38.98 -6.38 -37.02
CA ARG A 16 -38.14 -6.58 -35.83
C ARG A 16 -36.67 -6.85 -36.18
N LEU A 17 -36.41 -7.65 -37.21
CA LEU A 17 -35.06 -7.93 -37.68
C LEU A 17 -34.38 -6.65 -38.20
N ALA A 18 -35.09 -5.83 -38.97
CA ALA A 18 -34.57 -4.56 -39.47
C ALA A 18 -34.28 -3.56 -38.33
N GLU A 19 -35.11 -3.54 -37.27
CA GLU A 19 -34.88 -2.73 -36.08
C GLU A 19 -33.65 -3.20 -35.29
N ILE A 20 -33.45 -4.52 -35.16
CA ILE A 20 -32.28 -5.10 -34.49
C ILE A 20 -31.00 -4.79 -35.27
N ASP A 21 -31.00 -4.95 -36.60
CA ASP A 21 -29.84 -4.65 -37.44
C ASP A 21 -29.45 -3.17 -37.37
N LYS A 22 -30.45 -2.28 -37.33
CA LYS A 22 -30.22 -0.85 -37.13
C LYS A 22 -29.64 -0.56 -35.75
N LEU A 23 -30.16 -1.20 -34.69
CA LEU A 23 -29.65 -1.02 -33.34
C LEU A 23 -28.21 -1.54 -33.19
N MET A 24 -27.88 -2.64 -33.86
CA MET A 24 -26.54 -3.21 -33.92
C MET A 24 -25.59 -2.29 -34.68
N SER A 25 -26.00 -1.73 -35.82
CA SER A 25 -25.23 -0.76 -36.58
C SER A 25 -24.97 0.51 -35.76
N ASP A 26 -26.00 1.07 -35.12
CA ASP A 26 -25.88 2.27 -34.28
C ASP A 26 -24.94 2.01 -33.08
N PHE A 27 -24.99 0.80 -32.50
CA PHE A 27 -24.07 0.38 -31.44
C PHE A 27 -22.64 0.21 -31.95
N GLU A 28 -22.43 -0.41 -33.11
CA GLU A 28 -21.12 -0.55 -33.74
C GLU A 28 -20.50 0.81 -34.08
N ASP A 29 -21.30 1.76 -34.56
CA ASP A 29 -20.87 3.12 -34.84
C ASP A 29 -20.51 3.88 -33.54
N GLN A 30 -21.32 3.75 -32.48
CA GLN A 30 -21.01 4.33 -31.17
C GLN A 30 -19.75 3.71 -30.55
N VAL A 31 -19.55 2.40 -30.68
CA VAL A 31 -18.35 1.69 -30.23
C VAL A 31 -17.14 2.14 -31.07
N ALA A 32 -17.28 2.25 -32.39
CA ALA A 32 -16.21 2.74 -33.26
C ALA A 32 -15.83 4.19 -32.96
N GLU A 33 -16.80 5.04 -32.60
CA GLU A 33 -16.57 6.42 -32.18
C GLU A 33 -15.91 6.50 -30.79
N THR A 34 -16.29 5.64 -29.84
CA THR A 34 -15.61 5.55 -28.52
C THR A 34 -14.22 4.92 -28.61
N VAL A 35 -13.98 3.99 -29.53
CA VAL A 35 -12.66 3.37 -29.79
C VAL A 35 -11.71 4.34 -30.52
N LYS A 36 -12.23 5.36 -31.22
CA LYS A 36 -11.45 6.45 -31.84
C LYS A 36 -10.90 7.48 -30.84
N LEU A 37 -11.10 7.32 -29.54
CA LEU A 37 -10.33 8.06 -28.55
C LEU A 37 -8.86 7.64 -28.67
N GLU A 38 -8.06 8.44 -29.37
CA GLU A 38 -6.61 8.26 -29.39
C GLU A 38 -6.11 8.09 -27.96
N PRO A 39 -5.21 7.13 -27.69
CA PRO A 39 -4.69 6.94 -26.33
C PRO A 39 -4.16 8.27 -25.83
N GLU A 40 -4.64 8.74 -24.68
CA GLU A 40 -4.21 9.99 -24.06
C GLU A 40 -2.69 9.93 -23.85
N VAL A 41 -1.90 10.45 -24.80
CA VAL A 41 -0.43 10.44 -24.72
C VAL A 41 -0.01 11.58 -23.81
N VAL A 42 0.05 11.30 -22.52
CA VAL A 42 0.53 12.25 -21.52
C VAL A 42 2.05 12.16 -21.47
N SER A 43 2.71 13.29 -21.72
CA SER A 43 4.14 13.48 -21.44
C SER A 43 4.31 13.94 -20.00
N ILE A 44 5.05 13.19 -19.19
CA ILE A 44 5.25 13.51 -17.77
C ILE A 44 6.73 13.73 -17.44
N SER A 45 7.03 14.70 -16.57
CA SER A 45 8.29 14.76 -15.83
C SER A 45 8.14 13.88 -14.57
N SER A 46 9.04 12.91 -14.38
CA SER A 46 9.06 12.10 -13.15
C SER A 46 9.68 12.89 -12.00
N GLU A 47 8.87 13.72 -11.34
CA GLU A 47 9.24 14.32 -10.06
C GLU A 47 9.04 13.30 -8.93
N LEU A 48 10.09 13.12 -8.12
CA LEU A 48 10.06 12.26 -6.94
C LEU A 48 9.84 13.11 -5.69
N PRO A 49 9.03 12.63 -4.74
CA PRO A 49 8.70 13.44 -3.58
C PRO A 49 9.90 13.54 -2.62
N ALA A 50 10.15 14.75 -2.10
CA ALA A 50 11.17 14.99 -1.08
C ALA A 50 10.82 14.31 0.27
N LYS A 51 9.52 14.14 0.53
CA LYS A 51 9.00 13.43 1.69
C LYS A 51 8.09 12.29 1.25
N VAL A 52 8.22 11.15 1.91
CA VAL A 52 7.28 10.04 1.77
C VAL A 52 6.34 10.00 2.97
N TYR A 53 5.12 9.60 2.72
CA TYR A 53 4.04 9.51 3.69
C TYR A 53 3.62 8.05 3.85
N LYS A 54 3.40 7.66 5.10
CA LYS A 54 3.13 6.27 5.47
C LYS A 54 1.97 6.22 6.47
N SER A 55 0.90 5.51 6.13
CA SER A 55 -0.26 5.39 7.02
C SER A 55 0.06 4.60 8.29
N ASN A 56 -0.35 5.11 9.44
CA ASN A 56 -0.06 4.56 10.78
C ASN A 56 -1.32 4.33 11.63
N ASP A 57 -2.49 4.32 11.01
CA ASP A 57 -3.73 3.89 11.63
C ASP A 57 -3.82 2.34 11.68
N LYS A 58 -4.74 1.82 12.48
CA LYS A 58 -4.86 0.36 12.66
C LYS A 58 -5.36 -0.36 11.41
N ILE A 59 -6.23 0.25 10.62
CA ILE A 59 -6.79 -0.36 9.40
C ILE A 59 -5.66 -0.59 8.39
N SER A 60 -4.89 0.46 8.08
CA SER A 60 -3.74 0.38 7.17
C SER A 60 -2.67 -0.61 7.67
N ASN A 61 -2.51 -0.75 8.98
CA ASN A 61 -1.59 -1.72 9.57
C ASN A 61 -2.06 -3.18 9.45
N SER A 62 -3.36 -3.40 9.38
CA SER A 62 -3.99 -4.72 9.34
C SER A 62 -4.33 -5.19 7.92
N LEU A 63 -4.09 -4.39 6.87
CA LEU A 63 -4.40 -4.76 5.48
C LEU A 63 -3.97 -6.19 5.10
N PRO A 64 -2.75 -6.66 5.45
CA PRO A 64 -2.35 -8.03 5.13
C PRO A 64 -3.21 -9.12 5.78
N ASP A 65 -3.74 -8.83 6.96
CA ASP A 65 -4.53 -9.77 7.75
C ASP A 65 -6.03 -9.73 7.39
N LEU A 66 -6.50 -8.67 6.72
CA LEU A 66 -7.92 -8.44 6.42
C LEU A 66 -8.42 -9.15 5.17
N MET A 67 -7.56 -9.35 4.18
CA MET A 67 -7.96 -9.87 2.87
C MET A 67 -8.62 -11.25 3.01
N GLY A 68 -9.84 -11.39 2.48
CA GLY A 68 -10.56 -12.67 2.45
C GLY A 68 -11.09 -13.15 3.81
N GLN A 69 -11.03 -12.33 4.86
CA GLN A 69 -11.59 -12.65 6.19
C GLN A 69 -13.06 -12.21 6.34
N GLY A 70 -13.67 -11.62 5.30
CA GLY A 70 -14.97 -10.96 5.40
C GLY A 70 -14.93 -9.70 6.27
N PRO A 71 -16.08 -9.21 6.74
CA PRO A 71 -16.15 -8.05 7.62
C PRO A 71 -15.47 -8.30 8.98
N GLN A 72 -14.62 -7.36 9.40
CA GLN A 72 -13.87 -7.40 10.66
C GLN A 72 -14.14 -6.13 11.47
N ASP A 73 -14.45 -6.28 12.76
CA ASP A 73 -14.63 -5.16 13.67
C ASP A 73 -13.30 -4.87 14.38
N LEU A 74 -12.64 -3.79 13.95
CA LEU A 74 -11.35 -3.39 14.49
C LEU A 74 -11.56 -2.37 15.61
N ARG A 75 -11.04 -2.68 16.81
CA ARG A 75 -10.93 -1.71 17.92
C ARG A 75 -9.86 -0.68 17.57
N ILE A 76 -10.20 0.60 17.48
CA ILE A 76 -9.31 1.67 16.97
C ILE A 76 -8.64 2.49 18.08
N GLU A 77 -9.15 2.41 19.31
CA GLU A 77 -8.65 3.13 20.47
C GLU A 77 -7.24 2.69 20.94
N GLY A 78 -6.61 3.47 21.82
CA GLY A 78 -5.37 3.02 22.49
C GLY A 78 -5.61 1.77 23.35
N ARG A 79 -4.59 0.91 23.51
CA ARG A 79 -4.69 -0.35 24.30
C ARG A 79 -5.32 -0.17 25.68
N ASP A 80 -5.00 0.95 26.34
CA ASP A 80 -5.43 1.26 27.72
C ASP A 80 -6.61 2.25 27.77
N SER A 81 -7.29 2.47 26.64
CA SER A 81 -8.46 3.34 26.59
C SER A 81 -9.64 2.72 27.36
N PRO A 82 -10.35 3.49 28.20
CA PRO A 82 -11.54 3.02 28.90
C PRO A 82 -12.78 2.92 27.98
N TYR A 83 -12.71 3.53 26.78
CA TYR A 83 -13.76 3.47 25.78
C TYR A 83 -13.40 2.48 24.68
N GLU A 84 -14.36 1.65 24.27
CA GLU A 84 -14.25 0.79 23.10
C GLU A 84 -14.80 1.53 21.88
N ILE A 85 -13.95 1.75 20.87
CA ILE A 85 -14.30 2.45 19.64
C ILE A 85 -13.98 1.53 18.48
N THR A 86 -15.00 0.97 17.84
CA THR A 86 -14.81 0.04 16.73
C THR A 86 -15.02 0.72 15.38
N THR A 87 -14.42 0.13 14.36
CA THR A 87 -14.63 0.47 12.95
C THR A 87 -14.67 -0.83 12.19
N ARG A 88 -15.75 -1.02 11.43
CA ARG A 88 -15.96 -2.23 10.65
C ARG A 88 -15.24 -2.08 9.31
N VAL A 89 -14.40 -3.05 8.98
CA VAL A 89 -13.60 -3.03 7.76
C VAL A 89 -13.80 -4.32 6.99
N THR A 90 -13.96 -4.22 5.68
CA THR A 90 -13.90 -5.35 4.76
C THR A 90 -12.85 -5.06 3.69
N LEU A 91 -12.00 -6.04 3.41
CA LEU A 91 -11.04 -6.01 2.31
C LEU A 91 -11.30 -7.20 1.40
N SER A 92 -11.68 -6.93 0.16
CA SER A 92 -12.07 -7.96 -0.81
C SER A 92 -11.56 -7.64 -2.21
N TRP A 93 -11.68 -8.62 -3.09
CA TRP A 93 -11.48 -8.43 -4.52
C TRP A 93 -12.81 -8.06 -5.16
N GLU A 94 -12.84 -6.98 -5.94
CA GLU A 94 -14.08 -6.46 -6.55
C GLU A 94 -14.71 -7.47 -7.53
N SER A 95 -13.88 -8.25 -8.24
CA SER A 95 -14.28 -9.49 -8.91
C SER A 95 -13.03 -10.19 -9.44
N LEU A 96 -12.76 -11.43 -9.00
CA LEU A 96 -11.63 -12.24 -9.51
C LEU A 96 -11.63 -12.34 -11.04
N GLN A 97 -12.80 -12.36 -11.68
CA GLN A 97 -12.95 -12.47 -13.14
C GLN A 97 -12.40 -11.26 -13.90
N SER A 98 -12.36 -10.09 -13.27
CA SER A 98 -11.86 -8.83 -13.85
C SER A 98 -10.36 -8.59 -13.63
N ILE A 99 -9.73 -9.40 -12.79
CA ILE A 99 -8.31 -9.34 -12.50
C ILE A 99 -7.56 -10.16 -13.54
N SER A 100 -6.36 -9.75 -13.94
CA SER A 100 -5.55 -10.48 -14.94
C SER A 100 -5.42 -11.96 -14.59
N LYS A 101 -5.31 -12.84 -15.59
CA LYS A 101 -5.15 -14.30 -15.40
C LYS A 101 -4.06 -14.65 -14.39
N ASP A 102 -2.96 -13.90 -14.37
CA ASP A 102 -1.84 -14.08 -13.43
C ASP A 102 -2.24 -13.81 -11.97
N LEU A 103 -3.19 -12.89 -11.75
CA LEU A 103 -3.71 -12.55 -10.42
C LEU A 103 -4.90 -13.43 -10.00
N GLN A 104 -5.61 -14.04 -10.96
CA GLN A 104 -6.66 -15.05 -10.68
C GLN A 104 -6.07 -16.34 -10.10
N MET A 105 -4.80 -16.62 -10.40
CA MET A 105 -4.07 -17.76 -9.86
C MET A 105 -3.53 -17.51 -8.45
N LEU A 106 -3.80 -16.35 -7.84
CA LEU A 106 -3.28 -16.05 -6.52
C LEU A 106 -3.93 -16.92 -5.43
N THR A 107 -3.10 -17.60 -4.64
CA THR A 107 -3.52 -18.41 -3.49
C THR A 107 -3.75 -17.54 -2.24
N GLU A 108 -4.32 -18.12 -1.17
CA GLU A 108 -4.60 -17.39 0.08
C GLU A 108 -3.36 -16.79 0.76
N ASP A 109 -2.16 -17.33 0.52
CA ASP A 109 -0.87 -16.81 0.96
C ASP A 109 -0.33 -15.66 0.09
N GLN A 110 -0.96 -15.40 -1.07
CA GLN A 110 -0.68 -14.25 -1.94
C GLN A 110 -1.58 -13.04 -1.68
N ARG A 111 -2.34 -13.11 -0.57
CA ARG A 111 -3.08 -12.00 0.04
C ARG A 111 -2.16 -10.80 0.25
N PHE A 112 -2.76 -9.61 0.19
CA PHE A 112 -2.11 -8.31 0.25
C PHE A 112 -0.89 -8.28 1.19
N SER A 113 0.32 -8.09 0.66
CA SER A 113 1.56 -8.23 1.44
C SER A 113 2.01 -6.90 2.09
N LEU A 114 3.02 -6.96 2.96
CA LEU A 114 3.69 -5.74 3.46
C LEU A 114 4.42 -4.97 2.35
N PHE A 115 4.83 -5.66 1.28
CA PHE A 115 5.34 -5.01 0.08
C PHE A 115 4.23 -4.26 -0.64
N ASP A 116 3.03 -4.85 -0.73
CA ASP A 116 1.86 -4.21 -1.32
C ASP A 116 1.44 -2.94 -0.57
N ARG A 117 1.49 -2.98 0.75
CA ARG A 117 1.31 -1.78 1.58
C ARG A 117 2.36 -0.70 1.28
N SER A 118 3.61 -1.09 1.08
CA SER A 118 4.69 -0.14 0.77
C SER A 118 4.49 0.52 -0.59
N VAL A 119 3.94 -0.21 -1.57
CA VAL A 119 3.51 0.32 -2.88
C VAL A 119 2.34 1.29 -2.71
N PHE A 120 1.31 0.92 -1.95
CA PHE A 120 0.18 1.79 -1.63
C PHE A 120 0.64 3.13 -1.03
N ASP A 121 1.49 3.10 0.00
CA ASP A 121 2.02 4.31 0.63
C ASP A 121 2.85 5.17 -0.34
N ALA A 122 3.60 4.55 -1.25
CA ALA A 122 4.38 5.27 -2.25
C ALA A 122 3.48 5.96 -3.29
N VAL A 123 2.40 5.31 -3.75
CA VAL A 123 1.42 5.95 -4.64
C VAL A 123 0.70 7.09 -3.92
N CYS A 124 0.31 6.91 -2.65
CA CYS A 124 -0.28 7.98 -1.85
C CYS A 124 0.69 9.16 -1.65
N SER A 125 1.98 8.88 -1.46
CA SER A 125 3.03 9.91 -1.37
C SER A 125 3.16 10.71 -2.66
N LEU A 126 3.13 10.04 -3.81
CA LEU A 126 3.14 10.69 -5.12
C LEU A 126 1.92 11.60 -5.29
N PHE A 127 0.72 11.07 -5.02
CA PHE A 127 -0.51 11.85 -5.07
C PHE A 127 -0.45 13.09 -4.18
N TYR A 128 -0.01 12.93 -2.93
CA TYR A 128 0.08 14.03 -1.96
C TYR A 128 1.14 15.07 -2.34
N SER A 129 2.15 14.69 -3.14
CA SER A 129 3.11 15.62 -3.74
C SER A 129 2.63 16.29 -5.03
N GLY A 130 1.41 16.01 -5.50
CA GLY A 130 0.84 16.58 -6.72
C GLY A 130 1.03 15.71 -7.98
N THR A 131 1.65 14.54 -7.86
CA THR A 131 1.88 13.62 -8.99
C THR A 131 0.67 12.73 -9.22
N VAL A 132 -0.04 12.97 -10.32
CA VAL A 132 -1.26 12.22 -10.70
C VAL A 132 -0.98 11.09 -11.70
N TYR A 133 0.11 11.20 -12.47
CA TYR A 133 0.55 10.20 -13.44
C TYR A 133 1.87 9.59 -13.01
N PHE A 134 1.99 8.26 -13.05
CA PHE A 134 3.20 7.58 -12.61
C PHE A 134 3.45 6.26 -13.35
N THR A 135 4.69 5.76 -13.24
CA THR A 135 5.08 4.42 -13.69
C THR A 135 5.49 3.55 -12.52
N ALA A 136 5.61 2.24 -12.74
CA ALA A 136 6.18 1.31 -11.76
C ALA A 136 7.61 1.72 -11.34
N SER A 137 8.39 2.30 -12.26
CA SER A 137 9.73 2.82 -11.92
C SER A 137 9.66 4.01 -10.96
N THR A 138 8.69 4.89 -11.13
CA THR A 138 8.50 6.08 -10.26
C THR A 138 8.08 5.64 -8.86
N VAL A 139 7.18 4.66 -8.76
CA VAL A 139 6.76 4.06 -7.49
C VAL A 139 7.94 3.37 -6.79
N PHE A 140 8.71 2.53 -7.50
CA PHE A 140 9.88 1.86 -6.92
C PHE A 140 10.91 2.87 -6.38
N LYS A 141 11.20 3.93 -7.13
CA LYS A 141 12.11 5.01 -6.71
C LYS A 141 11.58 5.71 -5.46
N THR A 142 10.28 5.97 -5.39
CA THR A 142 9.61 6.56 -4.22
C THR A 142 9.72 5.66 -2.99
N MET A 143 9.50 4.34 -3.14
CA MET A 143 9.65 3.36 -2.05
C MET A 143 11.07 3.26 -1.51
N THR A 144 12.07 3.54 -2.35
CA THR A 144 13.49 3.30 -2.05
C THR A 144 14.30 4.58 -1.83
N GLY A 145 13.70 5.76 -2.02
CA GLY A 145 14.40 7.05 -1.95
C GLY A 145 15.45 7.25 -3.06
N LYS A 146 15.47 6.37 -4.06
CA LYS A 146 16.44 6.44 -5.15
C LYS A 146 16.13 7.63 -6.06
N GLY A 147 17.17 8.32 -6.52
CA GLY A 147 17.03 9.48 -7.39
C GLY A 147 16.46 9.16 -8.78
N PRO A 148 16.11 10.21 -9.56
CA PRO A 148 15.48 10.07 -10.89
C PRO A 148 16.29 9.23 -11.88
N GLU A 149 17.62 9.28 -11.81
CA GLU A 149 18.53 8.56 -12.71
C GLU A 149 18.74 7.09 -12.36
N ALA A 150 18.24 6.64 -11.21
CA ALA A 150 18.45 5.26 -10.78
C ALA A 150 17.76 4.26 -11.72
N LYS A 151 18.52 3.27 -12.18
CA LYS A 151 17.98 2.17 -12.98
C LYS A 151 17.12 1.25 -12.10
N VAL A 152 15.93 0.91 -12.60
CA VAL A 152 15.01 -0.07 -12.00
C VAL A 152 14.98 -1.28 -12.91
N THR A 153 15.25 -2.46 -12.34
CA THR A 153 15.30 -3.71 -13.10
C THR A 153 13.92 -4.15 -13.54
N GLU A 154 13.83 -5.01 -14.56
CA GLU A 154 12.54 -5.48 -15.05
C GLU A 154 11.79 -6.31 -14.00
N SER A 155 12.51 -7.10 -13.21
CA SER A 155 11.93 -7.83 -12.06
C SER A 155 11.36 -6.88 -11.01
N GLN A 156 12.02 -5.77 -10.71
CA GLN A 156 11.51 -4.76 -9.78
C GLN A 156 10.26 -4.06 -10.32
N LYS A 157 10.24 -3.72 -11.62
CA LYS A 157 9.06 -3.14 -12.25
C LYS A 157 7.89 -4.11 -12.23
N LYS A 158 8.14 -5.39 -12.52
CA LYS A 158 7.11 -6.44 -12.49
C LYS A 158 6.48 -6.57 -11.11
N ALA A 159 7.29 -6.71 -10.05
CA ALA A 159 6.79 -6.80 -8.68
C ALA A 159 5.95 -5.57 -8.28
N VAL A 160 6.42 -4.36 -8.62
CA VAL A 160 5.66 -3.13 -8.34
C VAL A 160 4.38 -3.06 -9.18
N THR A 161 4.41 -3.50 -10.44
CA THR A 161 3.23 -3.53 -11.33
C THR A 161 2.16 -4.47 -10.80
N GLU A 162 2.53 -5.69 -10.42
CA GLU A 162 1.61 -6.66 -9.80
C GLU A 162 0.98 -6.08 -8.54
N SER A 163 1.78 -5.40 -7.73
CA SER A 163 1.32 -4.75 -6.50
C SER A 163 0.38 -3.56 -6.74
N ILE A 164 0.65 -2.73 -7.76
CA ILE A 164 -0.24 -1.66 -8.18
C ILE A 164 -1.59 -2.24 -8.61
N GLU A 165 -1.59 -3.29 -9.43
CA GLU A 165 -2.84 -3.94 -9.87
C GLU A 165 -3.58 -4.58 -8.69
N LYS A 166 -2.88 -5.19 -7.72
CA LYS A 166 -3.51 -5.64 -6.46
C LYS A 166 -4.21 -4.49 -5.75
N CYS A 167 -3.55 -3.34 -5.58
CA CYS A 167 -4.18 -2.16 -4.96
C CYS A 167 -5.33 -1.61 -5.80
N ARG A 168 -5.26 -1.72 -7.13
CA ARG A 168 -6.29 -1.24 -8.05
C ARG A 168 -7.55 -2.08 -8.02
N TYR A 169 -7.45 -3.40 -7.88
CA TYR A 169 -8.60 -4.33 -7.90
C TYR A 169 -9.10 -4.72 -6.50
N CYS A 170 -8.37 -4.35 -5.46
CA CYS A 170 -8.81 -4.57 -4.09
C CYS A 170 -9.82 -3.49 -3.69
N ASN A 171 -11.03 -3.89 -3.31
CA ASN A 171 -12.02 -3.02 -2.71
C ASN A 171 -11.83 -3.01 -1.18
N ILE A 172 -11.87 -1.82 -0.61
CA ILE A 172 -11.93 -1.59 0.82
C ILE A 172 -13.24 -0.90 1.17
N THR A 173 -13.93 -1.46 2.14
CA THR A 173 -15.09 -0.82 2.78
C THR A 173 -14.78 -0.56 4.23
N VAL A 174 -14.93 0.69 4.67
CA VAL A 174 -14.71 1.11 6.05
C VAL A 174 -15.97 1.80 6.54
N ASP A 175 -16.57 1.27 7.60
CA ASP A 175 -17.66 1.91 8.35
C ASP A 175 -17.12 2.36 9.71
N PHE A 176 -16.93 3.67 9.81
CA PHE A 176 -16.41 4.38 10.98
C PHE A 176 -17.51 5.18 11.67
N SER A 177 -18.78 4.74 11.56
CA SER A 177 -19.94 5.43 12.16
C SER A 177 -19.78 5.67 13.65
N GLN A 178 -19.38 4.65 14.41
CA GLN A 178 -19.11 4.82 15.84
C GLN A 178 -17.90 5.74 16.08
N GLU A 179 -16.81 5.52 15.35
CA GLU A 179 -15.58 6.29 15.53
C GLU A 179 -15.76 7.79 15.22
N SER A 180 -16.57 8.15 14.21
CA SER A 180 -16.84 9.53 13.83
C SER A 180 -17.52 10.37 14.92
N THR A 181 -18.11 9.72 15.92
CA THR A 181 -18.68 10.41 17.10
C THR A 181 -17.59 10.92 18.05
N TYR A 182 -16.41 10.29 18.04
CA TYR A 182 -15.25 10.67 18.85
C TYR A 182 -14.22 11.50 18.07
N TYR A 183 -14.19 11.36 16.75
CA TYR A 183 -13.26 12.06 15.85
C TYR A 183 -14.06 12.84 14.79
N PRO A 184 -14.54 14.07 15.11
CA PRO A 184 -15.36 14.86 14.22
C PRO A 184 -14.72 15.17 12.86
N GLU A 185 -13.39 15.17 12.78
CA GLU A 185 -12.64 15.30 11.53
C GLU A 185 -13.01 14.25 10.48
N LEU A 186 -13.48 13.07 10.90
CA LEU A 186 -13.86 11.98 10.00
C LEU A 186 -15.12 12.30 9.19
N LYS A 187 -15.95 13.24 9.64
CA LYS A 187 -17.17 13.63 8.93
C LYS A 187 -16.90 14.37 7.62
N ASN A 188 -15.66 14.84 7.41
CA ASN A 188 -15.26 15.61 6.24
C ASN A 188 -14.18 14.90 5.40
N ILE A 189 -13.95 13.59 5.57
CA ILE A 189 -12.85 12.90 4.89
C ILE A 189 -12.95 12.97 3.35
N GLY A 190 -14.18 13.08 2.82
CA GLY A 190 -14.46 13.18 1.38
C GLY A 190 -14.38 14.61 0.83
N GLY A 191 -14.33 15.63 1.68
CA GLY A 191 -14.46 17.04 1.27
C GLY A 191 -15.88 17.60 1.34
N ASP A 192 -16.89 16.73 1.46
CA ASP A 192 -18.30 17.10 1.61
C ASP A 192 -18.79 16.88 3.05
N GLN A 193 -19.49 17.86 3.62
CA GLN A 193 -20.06 17.80 4.98
C GLN A 193 -21.15 16.72 5.15
N ALA A 194 -21.61 16.11 4.06
CA ALA A 194 -22.64 15.09 4.02
C ALA A 194 -22.08 13.66 3.84
N ALA A 195 -20.78 13.44 4.06
CA ALA A 195 -20.20 12.10 3.95
C ALA A 195 -20.87 11.16 4.97
N SER A 196 -21.48 10.09 4.47
CA SER A 196 -21.77 8.91 5.28
C SER A 196 -20.54 8.59 6.12
N ALA A 197 -20.72 8.14 7.36
CA ALA A 197 -19.61 7.71 8.20
C ALA A 197 -19.05 6.34 7.76
N SER A 198 -18.95 6.16 6.44
CA SER A 198 -18.43 5.00 5.75
C SER A 198 -17.99 5.39 4.33
N PHE A 199 -17.07 4.61 3.76
CA PHE A 199 -16.73 4.61 2.33
C PHE A 199 -16.54 3.17 1.83
N SER A 200 -16.74 2.96 0.53
CA SER A 200 -16.53 1.68 -0.17
C SER A 200 -15.99 1.96 -1.57
N GLU A 201 -14.74 1.58 -1.84
CA GLU A 201 -14.07 1.85 -3.12
C GLU A 201 -12.81 1.00 -3.28
N ASN A 202 -12.20 1.06 -4.47
CA ASN A 202 -10.89 0.46 -4.70
C ASN A 202 -9.81 1.14 -3.85
N LEU A 203 -8.89 0.36 -3.28
CA LEU A 203 -7.81 0.85 -2.44
C LEU A 203 -6.99 1.93 -3.17
N LEU A 204 -6.78 1.76 -4.48
CA LEU A 204 -6.34 2.83 -5.38
C LEU A 204 -7.25 2.89 -6.63
N ASN A 205 -7.98 3.99 -6.79
CA ASN A 205 -8.73 4.28 -8.01
C ASN A 205 -7.79 4.73 -9.14
N LEU A 206 -7.37 3.79 -9.98
CA LEU A 206 -6.37 4.01 -11.04
C LEU A 206 -6.89 3.64 -12.43
N ARG A 207 -6.52 4.43 -13.43
CA ARG A 207 -6.62 4.08 -14.85
C ARG A 207 -5.25 3.66 -15.37
N ARG A 208 -5.13 2.40 -15.81
CA ARG A 208 -3.95 1.88 -16.53
C ARG A 208 -3.96 2.42 -17.95
N MET A 209 -2.81 2.91 -18.43
CA MET A 209 -2.69 3.53 -19.75
C MET A 209 -1.25 3.46 -20.27
N THR A 210 -1.06 3.77 -21.56
CA THR A 210 0.28 4.01 -22.12
C THR A 210 0.60 5.50 -21.98
N ILE A 211 1.73 5.83 -21.35
CA ILE A 211 2.22 7.20 -21.21
C ILE A 211 3.55 7.37 -21.94
N VAL A 212 3.91 8.60 -22.29
CA VAL A 212 5.22 8.89 -22.89
C VAL A 212 6.13 9.51 -21.84
N VAL A 213 7.23 8.83 -21.53
CA VAL A 213 8.26 9.32 -20.60
C VAL A 213 9.55 9.49 -21.40
N ASN A 214 10.07 10.71 -21.46
CA ASN A 214 11.29 11.04 -22.22
C ASN A 214 11.25 10.51 -23.66
N GLY A 215 10.12 10.69 -24.35
CA GLY A 215 9.92 10.25 -25.74
C GLY A 215 9.68 8.75 -25.94
N LYS A 216 9.65 7.94 -24.87
CA LYS A 216 9.37 6.50 -24.94
C LYS A 216 7.98 6.18 -24.41
N LYS A 217 7.21 5.39 -25.17
CA LYS A 217 5.95 4.81 -24.72
C LYS A 217 6.24 3.75 -23.66
N VAL A 218 5.66 3.92 -22.49
CA VAL A 218 5.77 2.99 -21.36
C VAL A 218 4.40 2.83 -20.72
N GLU A 219 4.22 1.71 -20.03
CA GLU A 219 3.06 1.51 -19.19
C GLU A 219 3.07 2.44 -17.96
N GLY A 220 1.91 3.02 -17.66
CA GLY A 220 1.71 3.89 -16.52
C GLY A 220 0.26 3.92 -16.04
N TRP A 221 0.04 4.69 -14.98
CA TRP A 221 -1.26 4.84 -14.35
C TRP A 221 -1.56 6.30 -14.07
N LYS A 222 -2.86 6.65 -14.18
CA LYS A 222 -3.43 7.92 -13.73
C LYS A 222 -4.27 7.68 -12.47
N ILE A 223 -4.04 8.48 -11.44
CA ILE A 223 -4.87 8.50 -10.23
C ILE A 223 -6.17 9.22 -10.56
N LEU A 224 -7.30 8.54 -10.40
CA LEU A 224 -8.63 9.06 -10.75
C LEU A 224 -9.28 9.83 -9.59
N SER A 225 -9.01 9.42 -8.36
CA SER A 225 -9.52 10.06 -7.16
C SER A 225 -8.53 9.89 -5.99
N LYS A 226 -8.71 10.71 -4.96
CA LYS A 226 -7.93 10.66 -3.72
C LYS A 226 -8.09 9.28 -3.05
N PRO A 227 -7.01 8.55 -2.71
CA PRO A 227 -7.12 7.28 -1.99
C PRO A 227 -7.77 7.47 -0.61
N MET A 228 -8.98 6.95 -0.41
CA MET A 228 -9.75 7.30 0.78
C MET A 228 -9.26 6.68 2.07
N LEU A 229 -8.60 5.51 2.02
CA LEU A 229 -7.92 4.97 3.20
C LEU A 229 -6.79 5.93 3.67
N PHE A 230 -6.05 6.53 2.74
CA PHE A 230 -5.04 7.54 3.08
C PHE A 230 -5.68 8.83 3.62
N ALA A 231 -6.81 9.26 3.04
CA ALA A 231 -7.57 10.42 3.53
C ALA A 231 -8.11 10.20 4.95
N TYR A 232 -8.58 8.99 5.26
CA TYR A 232 -8.98 8.57 6.61
C TYR A 232 -7.82 8.70 7.60
N SER A 233 -6.65 8.14 7.28
CA SER A 233 -5.46 8.23 8.13
C SER A 233 -4.99 9.68 8.32
N LEU A 234 -5.04 10.49 7.25
CA LEU A 234 -4.65 11.89 7.26
C LEU A 234 -5.56 12.73 8.17
N SER A 235 -6.87 12.52 8.07
CA SER A 235 -7.87 13.24 8.88
C SER A 235 -7.59 13.07 10.37
N LYS A 236 -7.25 11.84 10.78
CA LYS A 236 -6.89 11.50 12.18
C LYS A 236 -5.46 11.87 12.58
N LYS A 237 -4.67 12.49 11.71
CA LYS A 237 -3.24 12.78 11.92
C LYS A 237 -2.42 11.51 12.22
N GLN A 238 -2.88 10.37 11.70
CA GLN A 238 -2.27 9.04 11.81
C GLN A 238 -1.41 8.73 10.57
N ILE A 239 -0.74 9.74 10.03
CA ILE A 239 0.28 9.61 8.99
C ILE A 239 1.66 9.85 9.60
N MET A 240 2.67 9.13 9.11
CA MET A 240 4.08 9.40 9.36
C MET A 240 4.71 10.00 8.10
N SER A 241 5.56 11.01 8.27
CA SER A 241 6.29 11.65 7.19
C SER A 241 7.79 11.43 7.36
N PHE A 242 8.48 11.05 6.30
CA PHE A 242 9.92 10.80 6.31
C PHE A 242 10.59 11.51 5.16
N SER A 243 11.83 11.96 5.37
CA SER A 243 12.69 12.38 4.25
C SER A 243 12.93 11.19 3.32
N SER A 244 12.83 11.39 2.01
CA SER A 244 13.12 10.34 1.02
C SER A 244 14.56 9.81 1.14
N HIS A 245 15.50 10.63 1.64
CA HIS A 245 16.88 10.23 1.90
C HIS A 245 16.99 9.09 2.91
N LEU A 246 16.09 8.99 3.90
CA LEU A 246 16.09 7.88 4.87
C LEU A 246 15.80 6.52 4.21
N LEU A 247 15.09 6.54 3.07
CA LEU A 247 14.80 5.32 2.32
C LEU A 247 16.01 4.86 1.48
N ASN A 248 16.92 5.76 1.12
CA ASN A 248 18.06 5.48 0.24
C ASN A 248 19.29 4.91 0.98
N SER A 249 19.08 4.05 1.98
CA SER A 249 20.16 3.36 2.67
C SER A 249 21.00 2.50 1.73
N PRO A 250 22.32 2.31 1.99
CA PRO A 250 23.30 1.68 1.10
C PRO A 250 23.19 0.15 1.04
N VAL A 251 21.98 -0.40 1.15
CA VAL A 251 21.68 -1.83 1.09
C VAL A 251 20.95 -2.19 -0.20
N SER A 252 21.01 -3.47 -0.57
CA SER A 252 20.25 -3.99 -1.70
C SER A 252 18.73 -3.76 -1.52
N LYS A 253 18.09 -3.13 -2.50
CA LYS A 253 16.63 -2.88 -2.51
C LYS A 253 15.85 -4.06 -3.09
N LYS A 254 15.91 -5.19 -2.38
CA LYS A 254 15.04 -6.35 -2.59
C LYS A 254 13.74 -6.16 -1.80
N GLU A 255 12.69 -6.88 -2.17
CA GLU A 255 11.37 -6.74 -1.55
C GLU A 255 11.40 -6.96 -0.04
N ASP A 256 12.05 -8.04 0.43
CA ASP A 256 12.24 -8.34 1.85
C ASP A 256 12.97 -7.22 2.59
N ILE A 257 14.03 -6.66 2.00
CA ILE A 257 14.77 -5.55 2.60
C ILE A 257 13.95 -4.26 2.63
N ILE A 258 13.15 -3.97 1.59
CA ILE A 258 12.25 -2.82 1.57
C ILE A 258 11.22 -2.95 2.70
N VAL A 259 10.60 -4.13 2.85
CA VAL A 259 9.63 -4.42 3.91
C VAL A 259 10.25 -4.26 5.30
N ILE A 260 11.47 -4.77 5.49
CA ILE A 260 12.18 -4.67 6.78
C ILE A 260 12.56 -3.22 7.09
N GLN A 261 13.07 -2.49 6.10
CA GLN A 261 13.40 -1.09 6.25
C GLN A 261 12.15 -0.27 6.59
N ASP A 262 11.02 -0.53 5.91
CA ASP A 262 9.74 0.10 6.21
C ASP A 262 9.28 -0.19 7.64
N TYR A 263 9.29 -1.46 8.05
CA TYR A 263 8.94 -1.87 9.41
C TYR A 263 9.77 -1.14 10.47
N LEU A 264 11.10 -1.10 10.31
CA LEU A 264 12.00 -0.44 11.25
C LEU A 264 11.71 1.07 11.32
N LEU A 265 11.52 1.72 10.16
CA LEU A 265 11.24 3.14 10.06
C LEU A 265 9.95 3.51 10.83
N ARG A 266 8.88 2.76 10.60
CA ARG A 266 7.60 2.93 11.32
C ARG A 266 7.78 2.72 12.82
N ARG A 267 8.48 1.66 13.20
CA ARG A 267 8.66 1.29 14.60
C ARG A 267 9.45 2.35 15.37
N ILE A 268 10.54 2.85 14.79
CA ILE A 268 11.35 3.93 15.38
C ILE A 268 10.55 5.23 15.46
N GLN A 269 9.77 5.57 14.42
CA GLN A 269 8.94 6.78 14.46
C GLN A 269 7.85 6.72 15.55
N GLN A 270 7.26 5.54 15.76
CA GLN A 270 6.31 5.33 16.86
C GLN A 270 6.98 5.52 18.22
N MET A 271 8.24 5.12 18.38
CA MET A 271 9.01 5.39 19.61
C MET A 271 9.16 6.89 19.83
N ARG A 272 9.56 7.67 18.81
CA ARG A 272 9.73 9.13 18.91
C ARG A 272 8.48 9.90 19.34
N ARG A 273 7.29 9.43 18.95
CA ARG A 273 6.02 10.11 19.26
C ARG A 273 5.57 9.94 20.72
N ARG A 274 6.18 9.03 21.49
CA ARG A 274 5.81 8.81 22.89
C ARG A 274 6.28 10.00 23.73
N LYS A 275 5.36 10.69 24.39
CA LYS A 275 5.64 11.92 25.15
C LYS A 275 6.58 11.71 26.35
N GLN A 276 6.64 10.48 26.88
CA GLN A 276 7.51 10.10 27.99
C GLN A 276 8.08 8.72 27.69
N LEU A 277 9.35 8.69 27.30
CA LEU A 277 10.10 7.47 27.05
C LEU A 277 10.91 7.15 28.29
N THR A 278 10.22 6.75 29.35
CA THR A 278 10.81 6.56 30.67
C THR A 278 11.35 5.14 30.86
N LYS A 279 10.94 4.17 30.01
CA LYS A 279 11.32 2.76 30.15
C LYS A 279 12.16 2.29 28.97
N ARG A 280 13.18 1.49 29.26
CA ARG A 280 13.99 0.78 28.25
C ARG A 280 13.12 0.00 27.26
N SER A 281 12.04 -0.63 27.74
CA SER A 281 11.10 -1.39 26.90
C SER A 281 10.48 -0.59 25.75
N ASP A 282 10.37 0.73 25.90
CA ASP A 282 9.78 1.61 24.90
C ASP A 282 10.73 1.91 23.74
N ARG A 283 12.00 1.51 23.88
CA ARG A 283 13.09 1.66 22.90
C ARG A 283 13.45 0.36 22.20
N ILE A 284 12.73 -0.72 22.48
CA ILE A 284 13.08 -2.07 22.05
C ILE A 284 12.31 -2.48 20.79
N ILE A 285 13.05 -3.03 19.83
CA ILE A 285 12.53 -3.80 18.70
C ILE A 285 12.94 -5.27 18.91
N LEU A 286 11.97 -6.18 18.81
CA LEU A 286 12.22 -7.62 18.96
C LEU A 286 12.72 -8.22 17.64
N MET A 287 13.84 -8.93 17.68
CA MET A 287 14.37 -9.63 16.49
C MET A 287 13.42 -10.72 15.99
N ASP A 288 12.67 -11.37 16.89
CA ASP A 288 11.66 -12.36 16.50
C ASP A 288 10.58 -11.75 15.60
N THR A 289 10.12 -10.53 15.91
CA THR A 289 9.15 -9.81 15.07
C THR A 289 9.76 -9.47 13.71
N ILE A 290 11.01 -9.03 13.67
CA ILE A 290 11.73 -8.75 12.41
C ILE A 290 11.84 -10.03 11.57
N TYR A 291 12.17 -11.18 12.17
CA TYR A 291 12.28 -12.44 11.44
C TYR A 291 10.94 -12.94 10.89
N LYS A 292 9.83 -12.66 11.59
CA LYS A 292 8.47 -12.92 11.08
C LYS A 292 8.13 -12.01 9.91
N VAL A 293 8.47 -10.73 10.00
CA VAL A 293 8.27 -9.75 8.91
C VAL A 293 9.10 -10.11 7.67
N ALA A 294 10.31 -10.62 7.86
CA ALA A 294 11.18 -11.09 6.78
C ALA A 294 10.74 -12.44 6.19
N ASP A 295 9.64 -13.01 6.71
CA ASP A 295 9.09 -14.32 6.34
C ASP A 295 10.18 -15.39 6.20
N ILE A 296 11.00 -15.57 7.24
CA ILE A 296 12.02 -16.62 7.25
C ILE A 296 11.31 -17.94 7.57
N PRO A 297 11.03 -18.81 6.58
CA PRO A 297 10.14 -19.94 6.75
C PRO A 297 10.74 -20.99 7.68
N LYS A 298 9.87 -21.67 8.43
CA LYS A 298 10.28 -22.66 9.42
C LYS A 298 10.73 -23.96 8.75
N GLU A 299 10.42 -24.18 7.49
CA GLU A 299 10.77 -25.40 6.74
C GLU A 299 12.24 -25.43 6.34
N PHE A 300 12.91 -24.27 6.31
CA PHE A 300 14.35 -24.21 6.06
C PHE A 300 15.14 -24.95 7.14
N SER A 301 16.22 -25.60 6.71
CA SER A 301 17.17 -26.24 7.62
C SER A 301 17.75 -25.23 8.62
N LEU A 302 18.14 -25.71 9.81
CA LEU A 302 18.71 -24.87 10.87
C LEU A 302 19.85 -23.97 10.36
N LYS A 303 20.77 -24.53 9.57
CA LYS A 303 21.92 -23.82 9.00
C LYS A 303 21.49 -22.70 8.03
N VAL A 304 20.50 -22.97 7.17
CA VAL A 304 19.98 -21.98 6.21
C VAL A 304 19.28 -20.85 6.96
N ARG A 305 18.44 -21.17 7.95
CA ARG A 305 17.76 -20.16 8.79
C ARG A 305 18.77 -19.29 9.53
N GLN A 306 19.79 -19.87 10.14
CA GLN A 306 20.84 -19.13 10.84
C GLN A 306 21.62 -18.20 9.90
N ASN A 307 21.97 -18.66 8.70
CA ASN A 307 22.64 -17.83 7.69
C ASN A 307 21.75 -16.66 7.22
N LYS A 308 20.45 -16.91 6.98
CA LYS A 308 19.50 -15.85 6.63
C LYS A 308 19.34 -14.83 7.75
N LYS A 309 19.15 -15.28 9.00
CA LYS A 309 19.10 -14.42 10.18
C LYS A 309 20.37 -13.58 10.32
N ARG A 310 21.56 -14.16 10.09
CA ARG A 310 22.84 -13.42 10.13
C ARG A 310 22.89 -12.33 9.07
N ARG A 311 22.66 -12.66 7.80
CA ARG A 311 22.68 -11.68 6.70
C ARG A 311 21.67 -10.55 6.91
N LEU A 312 20.49 -10.89 7.45
CA LEU A 312 19.49 -9.89 7.78
C LEU A 312 19.97 -8.96 8.89
N ARG A 313 20.62 -9.46 9.94
CA ARG A 313 21.24 -8.62 10.98
C ARG A 313 22.33 -7.72 10.40
N ASP A 314 23.17 -8.22 9.50
CA ASP A 314 24.20 -7.43 8.83
C ASP A 314 23.55 -6.29 8.04
N THR A 315 22.48 -6.59 7.30
CA THR A 315 21.70 -5.59 6.54
C THR A 315 21.04 -4.55 7.45
N ILE A 316 20.44 -4.99 8.56
CA ILE A 316 19.82 -4.09 9.56
C ILE A 316 20.89 -3.17 10.17
N THR A 317 22.08 -3.70 10.44
CA THR A 317 23.20 -2.91 10.95
C THR A 317 23.57 -1.80 9.98
N GLU A 318 23.67 -2.09 8.69
CA GLU A 318 23.95 -1.08 7.65
C GLU A 318 22.83 -0.03 7.54
N ILE A 319 21.56 -0.44 7.64
CA ILE A 319 20.42 0.50 7.64
C ILE A 319 20.47 1.43 8.87
N LEU A 320 20.67 0.87 10.06
CA LEU A 320 20.65 1.64 11.31
C LEU A 320 21.85 2.58 11.39
N LYS A 321 23.05 2.16 10.97
CA LYS A 321 24.23 3.04 10.86
C LYS A 321 23.98 4.21 9.91
N TYR A 322 23.40 3.93 8.75
CA TYR A 322 23.01 5.00 7.82
C TYR A 322 22.00 5.97 8.45
N TRP A 323 21.06 5.48 9.25
CA TRP A 323 20.11 6.35 9.96
C TRP A 323 20.72 7.13 11.13
N GLU A 324 21.79 6.61 11.74
CA GLU A 324 22.60 7.34 12.72
C GLU A 324 23.35 8.49 12.05
N GLU A 325 23.97 8.25 10.89
CA GLU A 325 24.62 9.29 10.06
C GLU A 325 23.64 10.36 9.58
N MET A 326 22.38 9.98 9.32
CA MET A 326 21.30 10.90 8.94
C MET A 326 20.60 11.56 10.14
N GLU A 327 21.12 11.38 11.37
CA GLU A 327 20.57 11.90 12.62
C GLU A 327 19.10 11.52 12.87
N PHE A 328 18.63 10.45 12.23
CA PHE A 328 17.28 9.91 12.47
C PHE A 328 17.19 9.17 13.78
N ILE A 329 18.29 8.51 14.16
CA ILE A 329 18.57 7.94 15.48
C ILE A 329 19.91 8.47 16.00
N GLY A 330 20.16 8.38 17.29
CA GLY A 330 21.45 8.72 17.91
C GLY A 330 22.39 7.51 18.01
N GLY A 331 21.86 6.30 17.89
CA GLY A 331 22.63 5.05 17.92
C GLY A 331 21.74 3.84 18.15
N PHE A 332 22.34 2.65 18.21
CA PHE A 332 21.63 1.41 18.49
C PHE A 332 22.53 0.35 19.13
N GLU A 333 21.93 -0.57 19.89
CA GLU A 333 22.63 -1.69 20.52
C GLU A 333 21.87 -3.00 20.30
N PHE A 334 22.58 -4.06 19.91
CA PHE A 334 22.04 -5.40 19.87
C PHE A 334 22.13 -6.06 21.25
N LEU A 335 20.98 -6.32 21.87
CA LEU A 335 20.94 -6.98 23.18
C LEU A 335 20.85 -8.50 23.00
N THR A 336 21.76 -9.18 23.70
CA THR A 336 21.94 -10.62 23.63
C THR A 336 21.39 -11.27 24.89
N GLN A 337 20.67 -12.38 24.74
CA GLN A 337 20.26 -13.25 25.84
C GLN A 337 20.57 -14.69 25.44
N ASN A 338 21.21 -15.46 26.34
CA ASN A 338 21.67 -16.83 26.07
C ASN A 338 22.53 -16.96 24.80
N ARG A 339 23.43 -15.98 24.56
CA ARG A 339 24.30 -15.88 23.37
C ARG A 339 23.56 -15.69 22.03
N GLU A 340 22.27 -15.43 22.04
CA GLU A 340 21.49 -15.05 20.86
C GLU A 340 21.05 -13.59 20.92
N ILE A 341 21.22 -12.86 19.81
CA ILE A 341 20.71 -11.49 19.67
C ILE A 341 19.19 -11.55 19.58
N GLN A 342 18.51 -11.03 20.59
CA GLN A 342 17.05 -11.08 20.70
C GLN A 342 16.37 -9.73 20.47
N LYS A 343 17.07 -8.63 20.76
CA LYS A 343 16.48 -7.29 20.79
C LYS A 343 17.44 -6.27 20.18
N ILE A 344 16.87 -5.20 19.65
CA ILE A 344 17.58 -3.98 19.26
C ILE A 344 17.10 -2.87 20.19
N LEU A 345 18.02 -2.24 20.90
CA LEU A 345 17.78 -0.98 21.62
C LEU A 345 18.07 0.18 20.66
N ILE A 346 17.13 1.10 20.53
CA ILE A 346 17.29 2.32 19.74
C ILE A 346 17.52 3.51 20.67
N LEU A 347 18.56 4.31 20.38
CA LEU A 347 18.87 5.56 21.07
C LEU A 347 18.50 6.72 20.15
N PHE A 348 17.93 7.79 20.71
CA PHE A 348 17.70 9.02 19.95
C PHE A 348 18.84 10.03 20.14
N PRO A 349 18.99 11.02 19.25
CA PRO A 349 20.08 11.99 19.35
C PRO A 349 20.13 12.65 20.73
N GLY A 350 21.32 12.63 21.34
CA GLY A 350 21.56 13.15 22.69
C GLY A 350 21.31 12.17 23.84
N GLU A 351 20.88 10.94 23.57
CA GLU A 351 20.69 9.89 24.58
C GLU A 351 21.89 8.94 24.66
N ASN A 352 22.22 8.44 25.86
CA ASN A 352 23.24 7.42 26.06
C ASN A 352 22.60 6.08 26.43
N ALA A 353 23.26 4.97 26.04
CA ALA A 353 22.80 3.62 26.39
C ALA A 353 22.73 3.39 27.91
N GLU A 354 23.56 4.10 28.68
CA GLU A 354 23.61 4.00 30.14
C GLU A 354 22.36 4.54 30.82
N ASP A 355 21.66 5.47 30.18
CA ASP A 355 20.42 6.08 30.69
C ASP A 355 19.27 5.07 30.83
N PHE A 356 19.41 3.89 30.22
CA PHE A 356 18.37 2.87 30.16
C PHE A 356 18.83 1.48 30.63
N LYS A 357 19.87 1.38 31.46
CA LYS A 357 20.19 0.12 32.16
C LYS A 357 19.04 -0.23 33.11
N ASP A 358 18.49 -1.46 32.98
CA ASP A 358 17.47 -1.92 33.93
C ASP A 358 18.11 -1.91 35.33
N PRO A 359 17.42 -1.40 36.37
CA PRO A 359 17.94 -1.47 37.73
C PRO A 359 18.19 -2.93 38.09
N THR A 360 19.43 -3.24 38.45
CA THR A 360 19.89 -4.56 38.90
C THR A 360 19.11 -5.08 40.09
#